data_AF-A0A2T1NFU2-F1
#
_entry.id   AF-A0A2T1NFU2-F1
#
_cell.length_a   1.000
_cell.length_b   1.000
_cell.length_c   1.000
_cell.angle_alpha   90.00
_cell.angle_beta   90.00
_cell.angle_gamma   90.00
#
_symmetry.space_group_name_H-M   'P 1'
#
loop_
_entity.id
_entity.type
_entity.pdbx_description
1 polymer ?
#
loop_
_entity_poly.entity_id
_entity_poly.type
_entity_poly.pdbx_seq_one_letter_code
_entity_poly.pdbx_strand_id
1 'polypeptide(L)'
;MKKIVLIISFLICAFTVNNKTKTEDIAMSSKDKIVICHIPPGNNQNPRTIEISVKALEAHLAHGDFIGNCYRGEPDNDDDPIIVTW
;
A
#
# COMPACT_ATOMS: atom_id res chain seq x y z
N MET A 1 11.35 -56.31 -7.80
CA MET A 1 11.02 -55.44 -6.65
C MET A 1 11.99 -54.27 -6.44
N LYS A 2 13.31 -54.39 -6.72
CA LYS A 2 14.27 -53.25 -6.64
C LYS A 2 14.21 -52.24 -7.80
N LYS A 3 13.67 -52.62 -8.96
CA LYS A 3 13.55 -51.73 -10.13
C LYS A 3 12.41 -50.70 -9.98
N ILE A 4 11.42 -51.00 -9.15
CA ILE A 4 10.24 -50.14 -8.95
C ILE A 4 10.59 -48.92 -8.07
N VAL A 5 11.56 -49.06 -7.15
CA VAL A 5 12.03 -47.99 -6.25
C VAL A 5 12.79 -46.88 -6.99
N LEU A 6 13.50 -47.21 -8.07
CA LEU A 6 14.25 -46.21 -8.87
C LEU A 6 13.35 -45.34 -9.76
N ILE A 7 12.19 -45.87 -10.18
CA ILE A 7 11.24 -45.16 -11.06
C ILE A 7 10.36 -44.20 -10.23
N ILE A 8 10.02 -44.60 -9.00
CA ILE A 8 9.24 -43.79 -8.06
C ILE A 8 10.05 -42.55 -7.60
N SER A 9 11.37 -42.65 -7.48
CA SER A 9 12.24 -41.50 -7.16
C SER A 9 12.26 -40.42 -8.25
N PHE A 10 12.09 -40.79 -9.52
CA PHE A 10 12.10 -39.84 -10.64
C PHE A 10 10.77 -39.10 -10.79
N LEU A 11 9.66 -39.76 -10.40
CA LEU A 11 8.31 -39.18 -10.43
C LEU A 11 8.03 -38.22 -9.27
N ILE A 12 8.77 -38.31 -8.16
CA ILE A 12 8.61 -37.39 -7.02
C ILE A 12 9.18 -35.99 -7.33
N CYS A 13 10.19 -35.87 -8.21
CA CYS A 13 10.71 -34.55 -8.64
C CYS A 13 9.75 -33.78 -9.57
N ALA A 14 8.76 -34.46 -10.19
CA ALA A 14 7.80 -33.79 -11.06
C ALA A 14 6.62 -33.13 -10.29
N PHE A 15 6.48 -33.40 -8.98
CA PHE A 15 5.30 -32.97 -8.22
C PHE A 15 5.53 -31.76 -7.30
N THR A 16 6.76 -31.29 -7.11
CA THR A 16 7.07 -30.24 -6.11
C THR A 16 7.12 -28.80 -6.63
N VAL A 17 6.77 -28.53 -7.89
CA VAL A 17 6.82 -27.15 -8.43
C VAL A 17 5.54 -26.74 -9.14
N ASN A 18 4.37 -27.05 -8.55
CA ASN A 18 3.08 -26.49 -8.99
C ASN A 18 2.33 -25.77 -7.87
N ASN A 19 3.07 -25.07 -7.02
CA ASN A 19 2.53 -23.92 -6.29
C ASN A 19 2.86 -22.66 -7.08
N LYS A 20 2.34 -22.56 -8.32
CA LYS A 20 2.12 -21.24 -8.88
C LYS A 20 0.93 -20.71 -8.09
N THR A 21 1.20 -20.22 -6.87
CA THR A 21 0.32 -19.23 -6.29
C THR A 21 0.24 -18.20 -7.39
N LYS A 22 -0.92 -18.15 -8.04
CA LYS A 22 -1.41 -16.91 -8.56
C LYS A 22 -1.50 -16.07 -7.31
N THR A 23 -0.36 -15.49 -6.93
CA THR A 23 -0.34 -14.20 -6.33
C THR A 23 -1.18 -13.46 -7.36
N GLU A 24 -2.46 -13.30 -7.04
CA GLU A 24 -3.10 -12.06 -7.35
C GLU A 24 -2.12 -11.08 -6.71
N ASP A 25 -1.10 -10.72 -7.48
CA ASP A 25 -0.29 -9.56 -7.21
C ASP A 25 -1.42 -8.57 -7.00
N ILE A 26 -1.65 -8.18 -5.75
CA ILE A 26 -2.39 -6.97 -5.49
C ILE A 26 -1.46 -5.97 -6.14
N ALA A 27 -1.61 -5.82 -7.45
CA ALA A 27 -0.86 -4.96 -8.30
C ALA A 27 -1.45 -3.64 -7.86
N MET A 28 -0.95 -3.16 -6.71
CA MET A 28 -1.20 -1.85 -6.16
C MET A 28 -0.91 -0.98 -7.35
N SER A 29 -2.00 -0.56 -8.00
CA SER A 29 -1.88 -0.02 -9.33
C SER A 29 -1.17 1.30 -9.09
N SER A 30 -0.26 1.72 -9.98
CA SER A 30 0.27 3.09 -9.86
C SER A 30 -0.84 4.16 -9.94
N LYS A 31 -2.07 3.73 -10.27
CA LYS A 31 -3.31 4.50 -10.24
C LYS A 31 -3.87 4.70 -8.82
N ASP A 32 -3.53 3.85 -7.86
CA ASP A 32 -4.03 4.00 -6.49
C ASP A 32 -3.26 5.13 -5.82
N LYS A 33 -4.01 6.17 -5.47
CA LYS A 33 -3.49 7.40 -4.92
C LYS A 33 -4.16 7.72 -3.59
N ILE A 34 -3.43 8.45 -2.75
CA ILE A 34 -3.87 8.86 -1.42
C ILE A 34 -3.46 10.30 -1.16
N VAL A 35 -4.34 11.02 -0.47
CA VAL A 35 -4.10 12.40 -0.02
C VAL A 35 -3.33 12.36 1.29
N ILE A 36 -2.24 13.13 1.36
CA ILE A 36 -1.43 13.31 2.57
C ILE A 36 -1.15 14.79 2.81
N CYS A 37 -0.85 15.12 4.07
CA CYS A 37 -0.25 16.37 4.45
C CYS A 37 1.25 16.14 4.50
N HIS A 38 1.94 16.73 3.53
CA HIS A 38 3.38 16.58 3.35
C HIS A 38 4.12 17.71 4.07
N ILE A 39 5.12 17.36 4.88
CA ILE A 39 5.99 18.26 5.62
C ILE A 39 7.37 18.24 4.95
N PRO A 40 7.71 19.25 4.11
CA PRO A 40 8.95 19.21 3.34
C PRO A 40 10.19 19.26 4.25
N PRO A 41 11.22 18.44 3.98
CA PRO A 41 12.47 18.49 4.72
C PRO A 41 13.11 19.89 4.58
N GLY A 42 13.48 20.48 5.71
CA GLY A 42 14.10 21.82 5.76
C GLY A 42 13.12 22.99 5.69
N ASN A 43 11.81 22.73 5.49
CA ASN A 43 10.76 23.76 5.57
C ASN A 43 9.50 23.23 6.27
N ASN A 44 9.67 22.76 7.51
CA ASN A 44 8.60 22.14 8.29
C ASN A 44 7.45 23.11 8.64
N GLN A 45 7.63 24.42 8.46
CA GLN A 45 6.61 25.44 8.72
C GLN A 45 5.65 25.65 7.53
N ASN A 46 5.91 25.00 6.39
CA ASN A 46 5.08 25.12 5.19
C ASN A 46 4.55 23.74 4.74
N PRO A 47 3.64 23.12 5.51
CA PRO A 47 3.04 21.86 5.13
C PRO A 47 2.10 22.03 3.93
N ARG A 48 2.03 21.01 3.07
CA ARG A 48 1.25 21.06 1.83
C ARG A 48 0.44 19.78 1.61
N THR A 49 -0.83 19.93 1.27
CA THR A 49 -1.68 18.81 0.85
C THR A 49 -1.26 18.37 -0.55
N ILE A 50 -0.90 17.10 -0.70
CA ILE A 50 -0.54 16.49 -1.99
C ILE A 50 -1.20 15.13 -2.15
N GLU A 51 -1.31 14.69 -3.39
CA GLU A 51 -1.78 13.35 -3.74
C GLU A 51 -0.58 12.52 -4.22
N ILE A 52 -0.32 11.39 -3.56
CA ILE A 52 0.80 10.49 -3.86
C ILE A 52 0.29 9.11 -4.23
N SER A 53 1.12 8.29 -4.89
CA SER A 53 0.79 6.86 -5.02
C SER A 53 0.81 6.20 -3.64
N VAL A 54 -0.10 5.26 -3.40
CA VAL A 54 -0.12 4.44 -2.18
C VAL A 54 1.24 3.74 -1.95
N LYS A 55 1.98 3.41 -3.01
CA LYS A 55 3.33 2.83 -2.92
C LYS A 55 4.36 3.76 -2.24
N ALA A 56 4.14 5.07 -2.32
CA ALA A 56 5.05 6.04 -1.73
C ALA A 56 4.65 6.39 -0.28
N LEU A 57 3.50 5.93 0.20
CA LEU A 57 2.94 6.31 1.50
C LEU A 57 3.90 5.96 2.65
N GLU A 58 4.43 4.75 2.67
CA GLU A 58 5.35 4.31 3.73
C GLU A 58 6.57 5.23 3.87
N ALA A 59 7.16 5.64 2.74
CA ALA A 59 8.30 6.55 2.73
C ALA A 59 7.93 7.96 3.21
N HIS A 60 6.74 8.46 2.83
CA HIS A 60 6.25 9.77 3.27
C HIS A 60 5.97 9.77 4.78
N LEU A 61 5.35 8.71 5.31
CA LEU A 61 5.13 8.53 6.76
C LEU A 61 6.46 8.47 7.54
N ALA A 62 7.47 7.79 7.00
CA ALA A 62 8.80 7.75 7.61
C ALA A 62 9.50 9.12 7.66
N HIS A 63 9.10 10.08 6.82
CA HIS A 63 9.60 11.45 6.81
C HIS A 63 8.76 12.42 7.67
N GLY A 64 7.70 11.96 8.31
CA GLY A 64 6.85 12.77 9.19
C GLY A 64 5.57 13.29 8.55
N ASP A 65 5.26 12.88 7.32
CA ASP A 65 3.97 13.18 6.69
C ASP A 65 2.84 12.41 7.39
N PHE A 66 1.60 12.86 7.20
CA PHE A 66 0.42 12.17 7.73
C PHE A 66 -0.70 12.08 6.69
N ILE A 67 -1.55 11.06 6.84
CA ILE A 67 -2.69 10.82 5.94
C ILE A 67 -3.75 11.89 6.15
N GLY A 68 -4.31 12.41 5.05
CA GLY A 68 -5.32 13.47 5.06
C GLY A 68 -4.77 14.85 4.69
N ASN A 69 -5.62 15.86 4.74
CA ASN A 69 -5.34 17.23 4.33
C ASN A 69 -4.55 17.95 5.44
N CYS A 70 -3.75 18.98 5.09
CA CYS A 70 -3.08 19.81 6.10
C CYS A 70 -4.03 20.72 6.89
N TYR A 71 -5.21 21.01 6.35
CA TYR A 71 -6.23 21.82 7.00
C TYR A 71 -7.24 20.89 7.66
N ARG A 72 -7.23 20.82 8.98
CA ARG A 72 -8.27 20.16 9.77
C ARG A 72 -9.38 21.17 10.03
N GLY A 73 -10.18 21.50 9.02
CA GLY A 73 -11.22 22.52 9.21
C GLY A 73 -11.92 23.09 7.98
N GLU A 74 -11.96 22.39 6.86
CA GLU A 74 -12.89 22.73 5.78
C GLU A 74 -13.88 21.57 5.73
N PRO A 75 -15.16 21.76 6.10
CA PRO A 75 -16.17 20.78 5.79
C PRO A 75 -16.18 20.64 4.27
N ASP A 76 -16.04 19.41 3.81
CA ASP A 76 -16.41 19.05 2.46
C ASP A 76 -17.82 19.66 2.24
N ASN A 77 -17.97 20.52 1.23
CA ASN A 77 -19.23 21.21 0.94
C ASN A 77 -20.26 20.23 0.33
N ASP A 78 -20.44 19.08 0.97
CA ASP A 78 -21.47 18.09 0.76
C ASP A 78 -22.39 18.10 2.00
N ASP A 79 -23.14 19.18 2.20
CA ASP A 79 -24.33 19.30 3.06
C ASP A 79 -24.34 18.62 4.47
N ASP A 80 -23.20 18.40 5.12
CA ASP A 80 -23.16 17.94 6.52
C ASP A 80 -22.64 19.06 7.44
N PRO A 81 -23.50 19.74 8.21
CA PRO A 81 -23.05 20.74 9.15
C PRO A 81 -22.30 20.04 10.29
N ILE A 82 -20.97 20.02 10.20
CA ILE A 82 -20.13 19.61 11.34
C ILE A 82 -20.27 20.68 12.41
N ILE A 83 -21.18 20.42 13.35
CA ILE A 83 -21.37 21.20 14.57
C ILE A 83 -20.15 20.92 15.46
N VAL A 84 -19.12 21.76 15.37
CA VAL A 84 -18.04 21.78 16.35
C VAL A 84 -18.57 22.35 17.67
N THR A 85 -19.20 21.49 18.46
CA THR A 85 -19.56 21.76 19.86
C THR A 85 -18.52 21.14 20.76
N TRP A 86 -17.50 21.92 21.13
CA TRP A 86 -16.84 21.90 22.46
C TRP A 86 -16.27 23.29 22.73
#